data_AF-A0A2Z4JVP6-F1
#
_entry.id   AF-A0A2Z4JVP6-F1
#
_cell.length_a   1.000
_cell.length_b   1.000
_cell.length_c   1.000
_cell.angle_alpha   90.00
_cell.angle_beta   90.00
_cell.angle_gamma   90.00
#
_symmetry.space_group_name_H-M   'P 1'
#
loop_
_entity.id
_entity.type
_entity.pdbx_description
1 polymer ?
#
loop_
_entity_poly.entity_id
_entity_poly.type
_entity_poly.pdbx_seq_one_letter_code
_entity_poly.pdbx_strand_id
1 'polypeptide(L)'
;MSFRVERVHYMPSELLEGILYVSDEFETAAHLCACGCGEKVRTPLLPTEWQLTGTDAEPTLRPSIGNWQKPCRSHYLITDGGVVWAPAWSEEEILAGRRSEERRREAYFADRNAPWWKRLWRWIRAFLSK
;
A
#
# COMPACT_ATOMS: atom_id res chain seq x y z
N MET A 1 0.20 -18.17 -10.00
CA MET A 1 -0.44 -16.91 -10.37
C MET A 1 0.61 -15.83 -10.40
N SER A 2 0.58 -14.95 -11.40
CA SER A 2 1.45 -13.79 -11.51
C SER A 2 0.65 -12.55 -11.93
N PHE A 3 1.23 -11.38 -11.69
CA PHE A 3 0.69 -10.07 -12.02
C PHE A 3 1.64 -9.33 -12.96
N ARG A 4 1.06 -8.65 -13.96
CA ARG A 4 1.70 -7.55 -14.68
C ARG A 4 0.98 -6.25 -14.38
N VAL A 5 1.66 -5.13 -14.49
CA VAL A 5 1.04 -3.81 -14.40
C VAL A 5 0.35 -3.46 -15.71
N GLU A 6 -0.80 -2.81 -15.57
CA GLU A 6 -1.42 -2.08 -16.66
C GLU A 6 -1.72 -0.66 -16.19
N ARG A 7 -1.05 0.32 -16.80
CA ARG A 7 -1.23 1.73 -16.45
C ARG A 7 -2.51 2.26 -17.06
N VAL A 8 -3.36 2.84 -16.24
CA VAL A 8 -4.66 3.37 -16.63
C VAL A 8 -4.84 4.75 -16.03
N HIS A 9 -5.53 5.63 -16.75
CA HIS A 9 -5.96 6.91 -16.19
C HIS A 9 -7.05 6.68 -15.14
N TYR A 10 -8.16 6.06 -15.56
CA TYR A 10 -9.26 5.67 -14.68
C TYR A 10 -9.30 4.16 -14.47
N MET A 11 -9.64 3.74 -13.26
CA MET A 11 -9.81 2.32 -12.96
C MET A 11 -10.96 1.72 -13.78
N PRO A 12 -10.74 0.60 -14.49
CA PRO A 12 -11.78 -0.01 -15.29
C PRO A 12 -12.90 -0.58 -14.40
N SER A 13 -14.12 -0.63 -14.94
CA SER A 13 -15.29 -1.17 -14.25
C SER A 13 -15.13 -2.66 -13.95
N GLU A 14 -14.46 -3.39 -14.83
CA GLU A 14 -14.15 -4.81 -14.72
C GLU A 14 -12.63 -4.99 -14.66
N LEU A 15 -12.17 -5.78 -13.67
CA LEU A 15 -10.76 -6.12 -13.53
C LEU A 15 -10.55 -7.54 -14.03
N LEU A 16 -9.43 -7.80 -14.69
CA LEU A 16 -9.03 -9.13 -15.12
C LEU A 16 -8.03 -9.76 -14.14
N GLU A 17 -8.00 -11.09 -14.11
CA GLU A 17 -7.02 -11.83 -13.32
C GLU A 17 -5.60 -11.59 -13.83
N GLY A 18 -4.64 -11.53 -12.90
CA GLY A 18 -3.23 -11.34 -13.23
C GLY A 18 -2.86 -9.95 -13.76
N ILE A 19 -3.76 -8.97 -13.63
CA ILE A 19 -3.46 -7.56 -13.94
C ILE A 19 -3.54 -6.73 -12.66
N LEU A 20 -2.44 -6.01 -12.38
CA LEU A 20 -2.38 -4.94 -11.39
C LEU A 20 -2.60 -3.61 -12.12
N TYR A 21 -3.83 -3.11 -12.09
CA TYR A 21 -4.14 -1.82 -12.66
C TYR A 21 -3.56 -0.72 -11.80
N VAL A 22 -2.87 0.24 -12.39
CA VAL A 22 -2.21 1.33 -11.69
C VAL A 22 -2.64 2.65 -12.30
N SER A 23 -3.16 3.55 -11.48
CA SER A 23 -3.35 4.94 -11.84
C SER A 23 -2.36 5.80 -11.08
N ASP A 24 -1.41 6.37 -11.83
CA ASP A 24 -0.41 7.28 -11.28
C ASP A 24 -1.03 8.62 -10.84
N GLU A 25 -2.02 9.12 -11.58
CA GLU A 25 -2.72 10.38 -11.23
C GLU A 25 -3.50 10.26 -9.91
N PHE A 26 -4.20 9.16 -9.70
CA PHE A 26 -4.98 8.92 -8.49
C PHE A 26 -4.21 8.17 -7.41
N GLU A 27 -2.90 7.99 -7.58
CA GLU A 27 -1.98 7.31 -6.65
C GLU A 27 -2.56 6.01 -6.09
N THR A 28 -3.05 5.13 -6.97
CA THR A 28 -3.76 3.92 -6.52
C THR A 28 -3.59 2.76 -7.48
N ALA A 29 -3.60 1.56 -6.90
CA ALA A 29 -3.61 0.32 -7.67
C ALA A 29 -4.78 -0.58 -7.26
N ALA A 30 -5.24 -1.40 -8.21
CA ALA A 30 -6.30 -2.36 -7.98
C ALA A 30 -6.09 -3.65 -8.78
N HIS A 31 -6.49 -4.77 -8.19
CA HIS A 31 -6.42 -6.09 -8.83
C HIS A 31 -7.50 -7.02 -8.27
N LEU A 32 -7.74 -8.13 -8.97
CA LEU A 32 -8.52 -9.23 -8.42
C LEU A 32 -7.69 -10.03 -7.41
N CYS A 33 -8.33 -10.42 -6.31
CA CYS A 33 -7.68 -11.13 -5.22
C CYS A 33 -6.92 -12.36 -5.70
N ALA A 34 -5.66 -12.49 -5.28
CA ALA A 34 -4.77 -13.57 -5.72
C ALA A 34 -5.21 -14.99 -5.32
N CYS A 35 -6.22 -15.13 -4.45
CA CYS A 35 -6.79 -16.45 -4.13
C CYS A 35 -7.82 -16.94 -5.16
N GLY A 36 -8.17 -16.12 -6.17
CA GLY A 36 -9.13 -16.48 -7.21
C GLY A 36 -10.60 -16.28 -6.82
N CYS A 37 -10.90 -15.63 -5.69
CA CYS A 37 -12.29 -15.41 -5.26
C CYS A 37 -13.02 -14.26 -6.00
N GLY A 38 -12.37 -13.59 -6.94
CA GLY A 38 -12.96 -12.47 -7.70
C GLY A 38 -13.15 -11.15 -6.93
N GLU A 39 -12.69 -11.07 -5.67
CA GLU A 39 -12.81 -9.83 -4.89
C GLU A 39 -11.84 -8.76 -5.38
N LYS A 40 -12.33 -7.52 -5.52
CA LYS A 40 -11.49 -6.37 -5.87
C LYS A 40 -10.68 -5.94 -4.65
N VAL A 41 -9.37 -5.94 -4.81
CA VAL A 41 -8.40 -5.41 -3.84
C VAL A 41 -7.96 -4.03 -4.32
N ARG A 42 -7.93 -3.06 -3.42
CA ARG A 42 -7.39 -1.72 -3.67
C ARG A 42 -6.20 -1.50 -2.75
N THR A 43 -5.14 -0.96 -3.32
CA THR A 43 -3.89 -0.64 -2.62
C THR A 43 -3.47 0.77 -3.01
N PRO A 44 -3.86 1.80 -2.23
CA PRO A 44 -3.40 3.15 -2.50
C PRO A 44 -1.87 3.23 -2.39
N LEU A 45 -1.27 3.95 -3.33
CA LEU A 45 0.18 4.05 -3.51
C LEU A 45 0.77 5.28 -2.81
N LEU A 46 0.20 5.60 -1.64
CA LEU A 46 0.64 6.73 -0.83
C LEU A 46 1.90 6.36 -0.03
N PRO A 47 2.75 7.34 0.35
CA PRO A 47 3.97 7.07 1.12
C PRO A 47 3.78 6.29 2.43
N THR A 48 2.60 6.41 3.04
CA THR A 48 2.24 5.73 4.29
C THR A 48 1.42 4.45 4.07
N GLU A 49 1.24 4.00 2.83
CA GLU A 49 0.42 2.85 2.46
C GLU A 49 1.27 1.84 1.67
N TRP A 50 0.89 1.53 0.41
CA TRP A 50 1.65 0.64 -0.46
C TRP A 50 2.63 1.39 -1.36
N GLN A 51 3.71 0.71 -1.73
CA GLN A 51 4.74 1.17 -2.65
C GLN A 51 4.86 0.14 -3.77
N LEU A 52 4.73 0.61 -5.00
CA LEU A 52 4.96 -0.16 -6.20
C LEU A 52 6.39 0.09 -6.69
N THR A 53 7.11 -1.00 -6.96
CA THR A 53 8.49 -1.01 -7.45
C THR A 53 8.63 -2.10 -8.51
N GLY A 54 9.81 -2.21 -9.14
CA GLY A 54 10.05 -3.18 -10.22
C GLY A 54 9.63 -2.65 -11.58
N THR A 55 9.42 -3.54 -12.54
CA THR A 55 8.99 -3.21 -13.89
C THR A 55 7.50 -3.47 -14.06
N ASP A 56 6.91 -2.99 -15.16
CA ASP A 56 5.51 -3.28 -15.45
C ASP A 56 5.28 -4.77 -15.77
N ALA A 57 6.30 -5.52 -16.18
CA ALA A 57 6.21 -6.97 -16.38
C ALA A 57 6.39 -7.76 -15.07
N GLU A 58 7.22 -7.25 -14.16
CA GLU A 58 7.61 -7.90 -12.90
C GLU A 58 7.44 -6.92 -11.72
N PRO A 59 6.20 -6.58 -11.36
CA PRO A 59 5.94 -5.62 -10.29
C PRO A 59 6.17 -6.21 -8.91
N THR A 60 6.68 -5.39 -8.01
CA THR A 60 6.78 -5.68 -6.58
C THR A 60 5.96 -4.66 -5.79
N LEU A 61 5.01 -5.14 -5.00
CA LEU A 61 4.13 -4.31 -4.15
C LEU A 61 4.41 -4.60 -2.67
N ARG A 62 4.62 -3.54 -1.88
CA ARG A 62 4.90 -3.62 -0.44
C ARG A 62 4.08 -2.59 0.32
N PRO A 63 3.63 -2.85 1.56
CA PRO A 63 3.77 -4.08 2.33
C PRO A 63 2.85 -5.21 1.79
N SER A 64 2.69 -6.30 2.56
CA SER A 64 1.77 -7.38 2.20
C SER A 64 0.31 -6.90 2.10
N ILE A 65 -0.52 -7.70 1.44
CA ILE A 65 -1.95 -7.48 1.27
C ILE A 65 -2.69 -8.48 2.17
N GLY A 66 -3.31 -7.99 3.23
CA GLY A 66 -4.17 -8.79 4.11
C GLY A 66 -5.65 -8.49 3.91
N ASN A 67 -6.42 -9.43 3.36
CA ASN A 67 -7.84 -9.29 3.05
C ASN A 67 -8.74 -9.71 4.21
N TRP A 68 -8.42 -9.29 5.44
CA TRP A 68 -9.09 -9.76 6.67
C TRP A 68 -10.58 -9.40 6.77
N GLN A 69 -11.03 -8.39 6.01
CA GLN A 69 -12.44 -7.99 5.94
C GLN A 69 -13.21 -8.73 4.83
N LYS A 70 -12.52 -9.54 4.01
CA LYS A 70 -13.13 -10.35 2.95
C LYS A 70 -13.37 -11.77 3.46
N PRO A 71 -14.37 -12.50 2.92
CA PRO A 71 -14.62 -13.89 3.29
C PRO A 71 -13.40 -14.80 3.12
N CYS A 72 -12.56 -14.53 2.12
CA CYS A 72 -11.39 -15.35 1.83
C CYS A 72 -10.22 -15.18 2.81
N ARG A 73 -10.17 -14.07 3.58
CA ARG A 73 -9.10 -13.74 4.54
C ARG A 73 -7.68 -14.02 4.02
N SER A 74 -7.45 -13.82 2.72
CA SER A 74 -6.18 -14.13 2.08
C SER A 74 -5.07 -13.17 2.50
N HIS A 75 -3.83 -13.66 2.55
CA HIS A 75 -2.66 -12.85 2.87
C HIS A 75 -1.48 -13.21 1.99
N TYR A 76 -0.97 -12.23 1.25
CA TYR A 76 0.10 -12.45 0.28
C TYR A 76 0.88 -11.17 -0.02
N LEU A 77 1.99 -11.35 -0.71
CA LEU A 77 2.80 -10.30 -1.31
C LEU A 77 2.83 -10.49 -2.82
N ILE A 78 2.98 -9.39 -3.57
CA ILE A 78 3.32 -9.43 -4.99
C ILE A 78 4.81 -9.10 -5.11
N THR A 79 5.62 -10.01 -5.64
CA THR A 79 7.08 -9.88 -5.76
C THR A 79 7.52 -10.34 -7.13
N ASP A 80 8.10 -9.45 -7.90
CA ASP A 80 8.56 -9.67 -9.28
C ASP A 80 7.45 -10.32 -10.13
N GLY A 81 6.24 -9.78 -9.99
CA GLY A 81 5.01 -10.29 -10.57
C GLY A 81 4.44 -11.53 -9.87
N GLY A 82 5.23 -12.32 -9.17
CA GLY A 82 4.78 -13.54 -8.47
C GLY A 82 3.97 -13.27 -7.19
N VAL A 83 3.06 -14.19 -6.86
CA VAL A 83 2.33 -14.19 -5.58
C VAL A 83 3.10 -15.02 -4.55
N VAL A 84 3.51 -14.39 -3.45
CA VAL A 84 4.13 -15.05 -2.30
C VAL A 84 3.12 -15.08 -1.15
N TRP A 85 2.66 -16.27 -0.76
CA TRP A 85 1.69 -16.43 0.31
C TRP A 85 2.31 -16.16 1.68
N ALA A 86 1.61 -15.39 2.48
CA ALA A 86 1.97 -15.09 3.86
C ALA A 86 0.97 -15.78 4.82
N PRO A 87 1.40 -16.15 6.03
CA PRO A 87 0.53 -16.81 6.99
C PRO A 87 -0.64 -15.91 7.40
N ALA A 88 -1.76 -16.54 7.78
CA ALA A 88 -2.88 -15.80 8.35
C ALA A 88 -2.46 -15.09 9.64
N TRP A 89 -2.86 -13.84 9.81
CA TRP A 89 -2.63 -13.11 11.07
C TRP A 89 -3.74 -13.42 12.07
N SER A 90 -3.36 -13.50 13.34
CA SER A 90 -4.29 -13.49 14.46
C SER A 90 -5.02 -12.15 14.55
N GLU A 91 -6.13 -12.09 15.28
CA GLU A 91 -6.84 -10.82 15.50
C GLU A 91 -5.95 -9.78 16.19
N GLU A 92 -5.09 -10.21 17.11
CA GLU A 92 -4.13 -9.36 17.82
C GLU A 92 -3.10 -8.75 16.86
N GLU A 93 -2.57 -9.56 15.93
CA GLU A 93 -1.64 -9.12 14.88
C GLU A 93 -2.31 -8.14 13.92
N ILE A 94 -3.56 -8.42 13.50
CA ILE A 94 -4.35 -7.53 12.66
C ILE A 94 -4.56 -6.18 13.34
N LEU A 95 -4.95 -6.18 14.61
CA LEU A 95 -5.18 -4.95 15.36
C LEU A 95 -3.88 -4.18 15.60
N ALA A 96 -2.78 -4.88 15.88
CA ALA A 96 -1.47 -4.26 16.04
C ALA A 96 -0.98 -3.61 14.74
N GLY A 97 -1.14 -4.29 13.60
CA GLY A 97 -0.82 -3.77 12.28
C GLY A 97 -1.60 -2.49 11.98
N ARG A 98 -2.93 -2.51 12.13
CA ARG A 98 -3.78 -1.33 11.89
C ARG A 98 -3.39 -0.13 12.75
N ARG A 99 -3.11 -0.34 14.04
CA ARG A 99 -2.64 0.73 14.94
C ARG A 99 -1.30 1.31 14.49
N SER A 100 -0.40 0.48 13.97
CA SER A 100 0.90 0.95 13.46
C SER A 100 0.72 1.80 12.19
N GLU A 101 -0.14 1.35 11.26
CA GLU A 101 -0.48 2.08 10.04
C GLU A 101 -1.12 3.43 10.34
N GLU A 102 -2.06 3.47 11.28
CA GLU A 102 -2.73 4.70 11.73
C GLU A 102 -1.72 5.71 12.29
N ARG A 103 -0.84 5.29 13.22
CA ARG A 103 0.21 6.17 13.76
C ARG A 103 1.14 6.71 12.68
N ARG A 104 1.53 5.88 11.71
CA ARG A 104 2.40 6.30 10.59
C ARG A 104 1.68 7.35 9.73
N ARG A 105 0.40 7.14 9.45
CA ARG A 105 -0.44 8.08 8.70
C ARG A 105 -0.56 9.42 9.43
N GLU A 106 -0.90 9.39 10.71
CA GLU A 106 -1.00 10.58 11.56
C GLU A 106 0.30 11.37 11.60
N ALA A 107 1.43 10.70 11.84
CA ALA A 107 2.74 11.35 11.89
C ALA A 107 3.10 12.05 10.56
N TYR A 108 2.80 11.41 9.42
CA TYR A 108 3.05 11.96 8.10
C TYR A 108 2.23 13.24 7.84
N PHE A 109 0.93 13.21 8.11
CA PHE A 109 0.07 14.39 7.89
C PHE A 109 0.33 15.50 8.91
N ALA A 110 0.72 15.16 10.15
CA ALA A 110 1.09 16.15 11.15
C ALA A 110 2.34 16.96 10.75
N ASP A 111 3.37 16.33 10.19
CA ASP A 111 4.57 17.05 9.71
C ASP A 111 4.28 17.87 8.45
N ARG A 112 3.47 17.34 7.53
CA ARG A 112 3.09 18.05 6.29
C ARG A 112 2.21 19.28 6.55
N ASN A 113 1.30 19.20 7.51
CA ASN A 113 0.44 20.32 7.92
C ASN A 113 1.08 21.22 8.99
N ALA A 114 2.32 20.93 9.41
CA ALA A 114 3.00 21.75 10.41
C ALA A 114 3.26 23.16 9.83
N PRO A 115 2.91 24.23 10.59
CA PRO A 115 3.24 25.59 10.18
C PRO A 115 4.74 25.74 9.92
N TRP A 116 5.10 26.52 8.89
CA TRP A 116 6.49 26.71 8.47
C TRP A 116 7.41 27.16 9.62
N TRP A 117 6.89 27.95 10.57
CA TRP A 117 7.64 28.42 11.73
C TRP A 117 8.05 27.28 12.68
N LYS A 118 7.25 26.20 12.83
CA LYS A 118 7.65 25.03 13.63
C LYS A 118 8.80 24.27 12.99
N ARG A 119 8.89 24.26 11.65
CA ARG A 119 10.01 23.65 10.90
C ARG A 119 11.27 24.50 11.07
N LEU A 120 11.14 25.82 11.00
CA LEU A 120 12.23 26.77 11.22
C LEU A 120 12.77 26.71 12.67
N TRP A 121 11.90 26.65 13.68
CA TRP A 121 12.30 26.52 15.08
C TRP A 121 13.05 25.21 15.39
N ARG A 122 12.71 24.12 14.70
CA ARG A 122 13.43 22.82 14.79
C ARG A 122 14.87 22.97 14.28
N TRP A 123 15.05 23.69 13.19
CA TRP A 123 16.35 24.05 12.63
C TRP A 123 17.16 24.96 13.56
N ILE A 124 16.53 26.02 14.09
CA ILE A 124 17.16 26.97 15.02
C ILE A 124 17.64 26.24 16.29
N ARG A 125 16.81 25.36 16.89
CA ARG A 125 17.21 24.55 18.04
C ARG A 125 18.37 23.60 17.75
N ALA A 126 18.38 22.96 16.58
CA ALA A 126 19.46 22.07 16.18
C ALA A 126 20.80 22.82 15.98
N PHE A 127 20.74 24.09 15.59
CA PHE A 127 21.91 24.96 15.40
C PHE A 127 22.41 25.58 16.71
N LEU A 128 21.52 25.87 17.66
CA LEU A 128 21.84 26.42 18.98
C LEU A 128 22.21 25.37 20.04
N SER A 129 22.11 24.08 19.70
CA SER A 129 22.48 22.96 20.59
C SER A 129 23.84 22.36 20.22
N LYS A 130 24.62 23.03 19.37
CA LYS A 130 26.06 22.88 19.17
C LYS A 130 26.78 24.09 19.75
#